data_AF-X1TEM6-F1
#
_entry.id   AF-X1TEM6-F1
#
_cell.length_a   1.000
_cell.length_b   1.000
_cell.length_c   1.000
_cell.angle_alpha   90.00
_cell.angle_beta   90.00
_cell.angle_gamma   90.00
#
_symmetry.space_group_name_H-M   'P 1'
#
loop_
_entity.id
_entity.type
_entity.pdbx_description
1 polymer ?
#
loop_
_entity_poly.entity_id
_entity_poly.type
_entity_poly.pdbx_seq_one_letter_code
_entity_poly.pdbx_strand_id
1 'polypeptide(L)' 'MDPKELLQAKHLKEEGKFIEAFKIIKEIEKNEGITSQDQLSNNIIKCTLLNKLGFHEDALKLAKKTYKD' A
#
# COMPACT_ATOMS: atom_id res chain seq x y z
N MET A 1 -0.16 7.14 -11.51
CA MET A 1 -1.17 6.55 -10.59
C MET A 1 -2.56 7.15 -10.85
N ASP A 2 -3.65 6.36 -10.78
CA ASP A 2 -5.02 6.91 -10.72
C ASP A 2 -5.33 7.40 -9.28
N PRO A 3 -5.57 8.71 -9.07
CA PRO A 3 -5.85 9.26 -7.74
C PRO A 3 -7.10 8.67 -7.07
N LYS A 4 -8.09 8.20 -7.85
CA LYS A 4 -9.35 7.66 -7.31
C LYS A 4 -9.14 6.32 -6.63
N GLU A 5 -8.32 5.44 -7.22
CA GLU A 5 -8.02 4.12 -6.66
C GLU A 5 -7.26 4.26 -5.34
N LEU A 6 -6.28 5.17 -5.28
CA LEU A 6 -5.54 5.44 -4.04
C LEU A 6 -6.47 6.01 -2.95
N LEU A 7 -7.35 6.95 -3.31
CA LEU A 7 -8.32 7.52 -2.38
C LEU A 7 -9.28 6.44 -1.85
N GLN A 8 -9.75 5.56 -2.72
CA GLN A 8 -10.60 4.43 -2.32
C GLN A 8 -9.88 3.49 -1.35
N ALA A 9 -8.62 3.13 -1.62
CA ALA A 9 -7.84 2.30 -0.71
C ALA A 9 -7.65 2.95 0.67
N LYS A 10 -7.47 4.28 0.72
CA LYS A 10 -7.38 5.03 1.98
C LYS A 10 -8.70 5.00 2.76
N HIS A 11 -9.83 5.23 2.09
CA HIS A 11 -11.15 5.14 2.74
C HIS A 11 -11.44 3.74 3.29
N LEU A 12 -11.17 2.68 2.50
CA LEU A 12 -11.35 1.31 2.97
C LEU A 12 -10.48 0.99 4.20
N LYS A 13 -9.25 1.51 4.23
CA LYS A 13 -8.38 1.41 5.42
C LYS A 13 -9.00 2.10 6.64
N GLU A 14 -9.56 3.29 6.48
CA GLU A 14 -10.24 4.03 7.55
C GLU A 14 -11.48 3.30 8.07
N GLU A 15 -12.20 2.60 7.18
CA GLU A 15 -13.33 1.72 7.52
C GLU A 15 -12.91 0.37 8.12
N GLY A 16 -11.61 0.08 8.24
CA GLY A 16 -11.10 -1.21 8.73
C GLY A 16 -11.16 -2.35 7.72
N LYS A 17 -11.54 -2.09 6.47
CA LYS A 17 -11.56 -3.05 5.34
C LYS A 17 -10.17 -3.23 4.75
N PHE A 18 -9.26 -3.75 5.58
CA PHE A 18 -7.84 -3.79 5.27
C PHE A 18 -7.49 -4.72 4.10
N ILE A 19 -8.23 -5.82 3.93
CA ILE A 19 -7.99 -6.79 2.85
C ILE A 19 -8.33 -6.15 1.49
N GLU A 20 -9.48 -5.48 1.41
CA GLU A 20 -9.95 -4.77 0.22
C GLU A 20 -9.00 -3.63 -0.14
N ALA A 21 -8.61 -2.82 0.85
CA ALA A 21 -7.61 -1.77 0.66
C ALA A 21 -6.29 -2.35 0.11
N PHE A 22 -5.84 -3.50 0.63
CA PHE A 22 -4.60 -4.13 0.19
C PHE A 22 -4.67 -4.65 -1.24
N LYS A 23 -5.82 -5.20 -1.66
CA LYS A 23 -6.06 -5.63 -3.04
C LYS A 23 -5.97 -4.45 -4.01
N ILE A 24 -6.61 -3.32 -3.69
CA ILE A 24 -6.56 -2.13 -4.56
C ILE A 24 -5.12 -1.64 -4.74
N ILE A 25 -4.34 -1.53 -3.65
CA ILE A 25 -2.94 -1.09 -3.77
C ILE A 25 -2.12 -2.05 -4.64
N LYS A 26 -2.36 -3.36 -4.56
CA LYS A 26 -1.69 -4.34 -5.42
C LYS A 26 -2.06 -4.18 -6.90
N GLU A 27 -3.30 -3.81 -7.23
CA GLU A 27 -3.68 -3.55 -8.62
C GLU A 27 -3.05 -2.25 -9.15
N ILE A 28 -3.00 -1.19 -8.33
CA ILE A 28 -2.28 0.06 -8.69
C ILE A 28 -0.82 -0.25 -9.04
N GLU A 29 -0.15 -1.11 -8.27
CA GLU A 29 1.25 -1.49 -8.49
C GLU A 29 1.51 -2.26 -9.78
N LYS A 30 0.49 -2.91 -10.37
CA LYS A 30 0.63 -3.62 -11.65
C LYS A 30 0.59 -2.68 -12.86
N ASN A 31 0.19 -1.43 -12.65
CA ASN A 31 0.08 -0.46 -13.73
C ASN A 31 1.48 0.06 -14.10
N GLU A 32 1.88 -0.06 -15.36
CA GLU A 32 3.23 0.26 -15.85
C GLU A 32 3.61 1.75 -15.76
N GLY A 33 2.65 2.63 -15.45
CA GLY A 33 2.82 4.08 -15.36
C GLY A 33 2.99 4.66 -13.95
N ILE A 34 3.36 3.86 -12.94
CA ILE A 34 3.62 4.38 -11.59
C ILE A 34 5.02 4.99 -11.48
N THR A 35 5.12 6.15 -10.84
CA THR A 35 6.40 6.79 -10.55
C THR A 35 7.06 6.20 -9.29
N SER A 36 8.34 6.49 -9.06
CA SER A 36 9.01 6.10 -7.80
C SER A 36 8.32 6.70 -6.57
N GLN A 37 7.77 7.93 -6.70
CA GLN A 37 7.02 8.59 -5.63
C GLN A 37 5.66 7.91 -5.37
N ASP A 38 4.99 7.44 -6.43
CA ASP A 38 3.78 6.63 -6.33
C ASP A 38 4.06 5.32 -5.59
N GLN A 39 5.17 4.67 -5.94
CA GLN A 39 5.59 3.41 -5.35
C GLN A 39 5.96 3.55 -3.87
N LEU A 40 6.66 4.64 -3.50
CA LEU A 40 6.92 5.00 -2.11
C LEU A 40 5.61 5.16 -1.32
N SER A 41 4.65 5.92 -1.87
CA SER A 41 3.35 6.15 -1.23
C SER A 41 2.57 4.85 -1.04
N ASN A 42 2.56 3.97 -2.05
CA ASN A 42 1.92 2.66 -1.99
C ASN A 42 2.58 1.76 -0.93
N ASN A 43 3.91 1.76 -0.86
CA ASN A 43 4.65 0.96 0.12
C ASN A 43 4.35 1.38 1.56
N ILE A 44 4.23 2.69 1.85
CA ILE A 44 3.85 3.19 3.18
C ILE A 44 2.45 2.69 3.58
N ILE A 45 1.50 2.74 2.64
CA ILE A 45 0.14 2.25 2.88
C ILE A 45 0.15 0.73 3.10
N LYS A 46 0.86 -0.04 2.26
CA LYS A 46 1.01 -1.50 2.42
C LYS A 46 1.64 -1.87 3.75
N CYS A 47 2.66 -1.16 4.22
CA CYS A 47 3.25 -1.40 5.54
C CYS A 47 2.18 -1.29 6.64
N THR A 48 1.36 -0.24 6.57
CA THR A 48 0.26 -0.03 7.53
C THR A 48 -0.76 -1.17 7.45
N LEU A 49 -1.17 -1.56 6.24
CA LEU A 49 -2.15 -2.62 6.01
C LEU A 49 -1.64 -3.98 6.49
N LEU A 50 -0.41 -4.35 6.14
CA LEU A 50 0.24 -5.59 6.57
C LEU A 50 0.31 -5.66 8.10
N ASN A 51 0.68 -4.56 8.75
CA ASN A 51 0.73 -4.49 10.20
C ASN A 51 -0.66 -4.69 10.84
N LYS A 52 -1.71 -4.08 10.26
CA LYS A 52 -3.10 -4.24 10.73
C LYS A 52 -3.65 -5.65 10.49
N LEU A 53 -3.16 -6.35 9.48
CA LEU A 53 -3.53 -7.73 9.17
C LEU A 53 -2.71 -8.78 9.95
N GLY A 54 -1.74 -8.36 10.79
CA GLY A 54 -0.90 -9.27 11.57
C GLY A 54 0.36 -9.76 10.84
N PHE A 55 0.61 -9.31 9.61
CA PHE A 55 1.82 -9.65 8.84
C PHE A 55 2.99 -8.73 9.21
N HIS A 56 3.40 -8.78 10.48
CA HIS A 56 4.39 -7.83 11.04
C HIS A 56 5.78 -7.97 10.41
N GLU A 57 6.23 -9.20 10.13
CA GLU A 57 7.53 -9.44 9.49
C GLU A 57 7.58 -8.90 8.06
N ASP A 58 6.51 -9.12 7.30
CA ASP A 58 6.38 -8.59 5.94
C ASP A 58 6.31 -7.07 5.93
N ALA A 59 5.57 -6.48 6.88
CA ALA A 59 5.52 -5.03 7.06
C ALA A 59 6.92 -4.47 7.35
N LEU A 60 7.68 -5.11 8.23
CA LEU A 60 9.05 -4.69 8.58
C LEU A 60 10.01 -4.83 7.40
N LYS A 61 9.93 -5.94 6.66
CA LYS A 61 10.75 -6.18 5.47
C LYS A 61 10.48 -5.13 4.40
N LEU A 62 9.20 -4.82 4.17
CA LEU A 62 8.79 -3.79 3.23
C LEU A 62 9.29 -2.41 3.66
N ALA A 63 9.08 -2.02 4.92
CA ALA A 63 9.53 -0.73 5.45
C ALA A 63 11.06 -0.55 5.32
N LYS A 64 11.84 -1.59 5.62
CA LYS A 64 13.31 -1.57 5.45
C LYS A 64 13.74 -1.38 4.01
N LYS A 65 13.02 -1.97 3.05
CA LYS A 65 13.27 -1.78 1.63
C LYS A 65 12.96 -0.33 1.24
N THR A 66 11.77 0.13 1.60
CA THR A 66 11.27 1.47 1.26
C THR A 66 12.10 2.61 1.86
N TYR A 67 12.74 2.43 3.02
CA TYR A 67 13.62 3.43 3.61
C TYR A 67 15.00 3.53 2.94
N LYS A 68 15.45 2.45 2.28
CA LYS A 68 16.77 2.39 1.62
C LYS A 68 16.75 2.87 0.18
N ASP A 69 15.59 2.84 -0.46
CA ASP A 69 15.33 3.36 -1.82
C ASP A 69 15.11 4.88 -1.78
#